data_AF-A0A8B6FXG7-F1
#
_entry.id   AF-A0A8B6FXG7-F1
#
_cell.length_a   1.000
_cell.length_b   1.000
_cell.length_c   1.000
_cell.angle_alpha   90.00
_cell.angle_beta   90.00
_cell.angle_gamma   90.00
#
_symmetry.space_group_name_H-M   'P 1'
#
loop_
_entity.id
_entity.type
_entity.pdbx_description
1 polymer ?
#
loop_
_entity_poly.entity_id
_entity_poly.type
_entity_poly.pdbx_seq_one_letter_code
_entity_poly.pdbx_strand_id
1 'polypeptide(L)'
;MADVNIANGDDEIVGPDKKKQKTSPSVKEGILLGYGNPLLDISVNGTEEFLNKYDLKPDNAILAEDKHKSMYSDMAKTFADHVEYIPGGATLNAIKLAQ
;
A
#
# COMPACT_ATOMS: atom_id res chain seq x y z
N MET A 1 -9.92 -23.12 40.49
CA MET A 1 -9.72 -22.32 39.25
C MET A 1 -8.56 -22.97 38.54
N ALA A 2 -8.85 -23.70 37.46
CA ALA A 2 -7.88 -24.56 36.79
C ALA A 2 -7.16 -23.79 35.70
N ASP A 3 -5.84 -23.82 35.75
CA ASP A 3 -4.96 -23.41 34.66
C ASP A 3 -5.18 -24.34 33.46
N VAL A 4 -5.51 -23.78 32.30
CA VAL A 4 -5.64 -24.52 31.05
C VAL A 4 -4.27 -24.56 30.38
N ASN A 5 -3.57 -25.67 30.57
CA ASN A 5 -2.43 -26.06 29.74
C ASN A 5 -2.93 -26.44 28.34
N ILE A 6 -2.52 -25.68 27.33
CA ILE A 6 -2.74 -26.03 25.92
C ILE A 6 -1.74 -27.13 25.55
N ALA A 7 -2.25 -28.36 25.42
CA ALA A 7 -1.52 -29.48 24.87
C ALA A 7 -1.35 -29.27 23.35
N ASN A 8 -0.10 -29.16 22.91
CA ASN A 8 0.27 -29.47 21.53
C ASN A 8 0.11 -30.98 21.35
N GLY A 9 -0.72 -31.38 20.41
CA GLY A 9 -1.08 -32.77 20.14
C GLY A 9 -1.29 -32.97 18.65
N ASP A 10 -0.18 -33.06 17.93
CA ASP A 10 -0.06 -33.58 16.58
C ASP A 10 -0.19 -35.12 16.61
N ASP A 11 -1.40 -35.60 16.94
CA ASP A 11 -1.78 -37.00 16.78
C ASP A 11 -2.71 -37.16 15.58
N GLU A 12 -2.17 -37.81 14.56
CA GLU A 12 -2.82 -38.24 13.34
C GLU A 12 -3.88 -39.31 13.67
N ILE A 13 -5.17 -39.01 13.50
CA ILE A 13 -6.23 -40.03 13.50
C ILE A 13 -6.83 -40.10 12.09
N VAL A 14 -6.31 -41.02 11.28
CA VAL A 14 -6.81 -41.35 9.94
C VAL A 14 -7.94 -42.38 10.07
N GLY A 15 -9.18 -41.95 9.84
CA GLY A 15 -10.34 -42.84 9.62
C GLY A 15 -10.60 -43.08 8.12
N PRO A 16 -11.16 -44.24 7.73
CA PRO A 16 -11.37 -44.58 6.33
C PRO A 16 -12.57 -43.82 5.74
N ASP A 17 -12.49 -43.51 4.45
CA ASP A 17 -13.57 -42.97 3.61
C ASP A 17 -14.03 -41.52 3.80
N LYS A 18 -13.16 -40.55 3.49
CA LYS A 18 -13.59 -39.25 2.94
C LYS A 18 -12.71 -38.84 1.76
N LYS A 19 -13.36 -38.58 0.61
CA LYS A 19 -12.79 -38.03 -0.63
C LYS A 19 -11.78 -36.93 -0.28
N LYS A 20 -10.53 -37.05 -0.75
CA LYS A 20 -9.49 -36.03 -0.63
C LYS A 20 -9.98 -34.72 -1.26
N GLN A 21 -10.63 -33.86 -0.48
CA GLN A 21 -10.71 -32.45 -0.81
C GLN A 21 -9.26 -31.96 -0.84
N LYS A 22 -8.76 -31.58 -2.01
CA LYS A 22 -7.51 -30.83 -2.13
C LYS A 22 -7.74 -29.53 -1.36
N THR A 23 -7.34 -29.49 -0.10
CA THR A 23 -7.22 -28.26 0.66
C THR A 23 -6.23 -27.40 -0.11
N SER A 24 -6.70 -26.29 -0.66
CA SER A 24 -5.84 -25.26 -1.23
C SER A 24 -4.74 -24.95 -0.20
N PRO A 25 -3.47 -24.83 -0.59
CA PRO A 25 -2.42 -24.51 0.35
C PRO A 25 -2.76 -23.19 1.06
N SER A 26 -2.90 -23.26 2.38
CA SER A 26 -2.99 -22.09 3.25
C SER A 26 -1.66 -21.35 3.16
N VAL A 27 -1.69 -20.11 2.69
CA VAL A 27 -0.53 -19.23 2.68
C VAL A 27 -0.30 -18.73 4.10
N LYS A 28 0.92 -18.90 4.61
CA LYS A 28 1.30 -18.39 5.94
C LYS A 28 1.38 -16.86 5.90
N GLU A 29 1.03 -16.20 6.99
CA GLU A 29 1.23 -14.76 7.13
C GLU A 29 2.73 -14.40 7.03
N GLY A 30 3.02 -13.22 6.49
CA GLY A 30 4.39 -12.70 6.40
C GLY A 30 5.28 -13.33 5.31
N ILE A 31 4.71 -14.10 4.36
CA ILE A 31 5.50 -14.68 3.25
C ILE A 31 6.00 -13.65 2.24
N LEU A 32 5.39 -12.47 2.19
CA LEU A 32 5.74 -11.39 1.28
C LEU A 32 6.12 -10.15 2.11
N LEU A 33 7.38 -9.76 2.01
CA LEU A 33 7.91 -8.52 2.52
C LEU A 33 8.24 -7.63 1.33
N GLY A 34 7.82 -6.37 1.37
CA GLY A 34 8.38 -5.38 0.47
C GLY A 34 8.86 -4.15 1.23
N TYR A 35 9.93 -3.58 0.68
CA TYR A 35 10.70 -2.51 1.28
C TYR A 35 10.89 -1.43 0.24
N GLY A 36 10.57 -0.19 0.60
CA GLY A 36 10.64 0.94 -0.30
C GLY A 36 10.23 2.21 0.42
N ASN A 37 9.97 3.27 -0.36
CA ASN A 37 9.64 4.57 0.18
C ASN A 37 8.12 4.66 0.42
N PRO A 38 7.66 4.69 1.68
CA PRO A 38 6.26 5.03 1.95
C PRO A 38 6.08 6.52 1.65
N LEU A 39 5.21 6.83 0.70
CA LEU A 39 4.92 8.21 0.30
C LEU A 39 3.44 8.52 0.56
N LEU A 40 3.15 9.82 0.74
CA LEU A 40 1.79 10.32 0.70
C LEU A 40 1.59 11.01 -0.64
N ASP A 41 0.71 10.45 -1.46
CA ASP A 41 0.32 11.04 -2.73
C ASP A 41 -0.71 12.14 -2.45
N ILE A 42 -0.44 13.34 -2.98
CA ILE A 42 -1.33 14.50 -2.93
C ILE A 42 -1.81 14.72 -4.36
N SER A 43 -3.07 14.37 -4.63
CA SER A 43 -3.68 14.45 -5.96
C SER A 43 -4.66 15.62 -6.03
N VAL A 44 -4.65 16.35 -7.13
CA VAL A 44 -5.55 17.49 -7.40
C VAL A 44 -5.89 17.51 -8.89
N ASN A 45 -7.03 18.09 -9.24
CA ASN A 45 -7.31 18.49 -10.62
C ASN A 45 -6.51 19.77 -10.95
N GLY A 46 -5.30 19.58 -11.47
CA GLY A 46 -4.40 20.69 -11.81
C GLY A 46 -4.78 21.45 -13.08
N THR A 47 -4.16 22.60 -13.29
CA THR A 47 -4.27 23.41 -14.53
C THR A 47 -2.91 23.52 -15.23
N GLU A 48 -2.92 23.86 -16.51
CA GLU A 48 -1.68 24.03 -17.30
C GLU A 48 -0.80 25.16 -16.75
N GLU A 49 -1.41 26.22 -16.21
CA GLU A 49 -0.69 27.31 -15.55
C GLU A 49 0.07 26.84 -14.32
N PHE A 50 -0.49 25.89 -13.55
CA PHE A 50 0.17 25.34 -12.37
C PHE A 50 1.38 24.48 -12.75
N LEU A 51 1.26 23.69 -13.82
CA LEU A 51 2.38 22.91 -14.36
C LEU A 51 3.51 23.83 -14.82
N ASN A 52 3.19 24.89 -15.56
CA ASN A 52 4.16 25.87 -16.04
C ASN A 52 4.83 26.64 -14.91
N LYS A 53 4.09 27.01 -13.84
CA LYS A 53 4.65 27.71 -12.66
C LYS A 53 5.78 26.93 -11.99
N TYR A 54 5.70 25.60 -12.01
CA TYR A 54 6.68 24.71 -11.37
C TYR A 54 7.56 23.97 -12.38
N ASP A 55 7.52 24.33 -13.67
CA ASP A 55 8.31 23.68 -14.73
C ASP A 55 8.10 22.16 -14.80
N LEU A 56 6.84 21.75 -14.66
CA LEU A 56 6.41 20.36 -14.70
C LEU A 56 5.97 19.98 -16.11
N LYS A 57 6.55 18.91 -16.65
CA LYS A 57 6.10 18.32 -17.91
C LYS A 57 4.91 17.38 -17.64
N PRO A 58 3.90 17.32 -18.54
CA PRO A 58 2.86 16.31 -18.47
C PRO A 58 3.45 14.88 -18.42
N ASP A 59 2.80 14.00 -17.67
CA ASP A 59 3.18 12.58 -17.48
C ASP A 59 4.62 12.33 -17.00
N ASN A 60 5.21 13.30 -16.30
CA ASN A 60 6.56 13.19 -15.78
C ASN A 60 6.59 12.87 -14.27
N ALA A 61 7.60 12.12 -13.85
CA ALA A 61 7.87 11.82 -12.44
C ALA A 61 9.28 12.30 -12.09
N ILE A 62 9.37 13.35 -11.26
CA ILE A 62 10.64 13.99 -10.90
C ILE A 62 10.81 14.03 -9.38
N LEU A 63 12.06 14.13 -8.93
CA LEU A 63 12.35 14.46 -7.55
C LEU A 63 12.17 15.95 -7.32
N ALA A 64 11.68 16.31 -6.14
CA ALA A 64 11.51 17.71 -5.76
C ALA A 64 12.87 18.40 -5.61
N GLU A 65 13.04 19.51 -6.33
CA GLU A 65 14.14 20.46 -6.15
C GLU A 65 13.66 21.59 -5.23
N ASP A 66 14.53 22.55 -4.90
CA ASP A 66 14.17 23.66 -4.02
C ASP A 66 12.97 24.48 -4.53
N LYS A 67 12.83 24.61 -5.87
CA LYS A 67 11.68 25.27 -6.50
C LYS A 67 10.34 24.53 -6.31
N HIS A 68 10.37 23.23 -6.03
CA HIS A 68 9.16 22.40 -5.86
C HIS A 68 8.67 22.35 -4.40
N LYS A 69 9.47 22.80 -3.41
CA LYS A 69 9.11 22.66 -1.99
C LYS A 69 7.85 23.43 -1.58
N SER A 70 7.63 24.62 -2.13
CA SER A 70 6.42 25.40 -1.87
C SER A 70 5.16 24.84 -2.54
N MET A 71 5.34 23.97 -3.55
CA MET A 71 4.26 23.42 -4.36
C MET A 71 3.23 22.68 -3.50
N TYR A 72 3.66 21.87 -2.54
CA TYR A 72 2.74 21.09 -1.69
C TYR A 72 1.79 21.99 -0.89
N SER A 73 2.32 23.07 -0.29
CA SER A 73 1.50 24.03 0.45
C SER A 73 0.60 24.86 -0.46
N ASP A 74 1.06 25.17 -1.67
CA ASP A 74 0.25 25.87 -2.66
C ASP A 74 -0.90 24.99 -3.15
N MET A 75 -0.64 23.71 -3.43
CA MET A 75 -1.67 22.75 -3.84
C MET A 75 -2.75 22.63 -2.77
N ALA A 76 -2.36 22.47 -1.50
CA ALA A 76 -3.30 22.33 -0.39
C ALA A 76 -4.18 23.59 -0.18
N LYS A 77 -3.71 24.78 -0.57
CA LYS A 77 -4.47 26.03 -0.46
C LYS A 77 -5.32 26.31 -1.71
N THR A 78 -4.74 26.15 -2.89
CA THR A 78 -5.38 26.48 -4.17
C THR A 78 -6.46 25.46 -4.54
N PHE A 79 -6.26 24.19 -4.19
CA PHE A 79 -7.18 23.09 -4.51
C PHE A 79 -7.81 22.50 -3.25
N ALA A 80 -7.97 23.29 -2.18
CA ALA A 80 -8.44 22.83 -0.87
C ALA A 80 -9.75 22.02 -0.93
N ASP A 81 -10.64 22.34 -1.86
CA ASP A 81 -11.94 21.68 -2.02
C ASP A 81 -11.87 20.30 -2.69
N HIS A 82 -10.76 19.97 -3.35
CA HIS A 82 -10.61 18.77 -4.19
C HIS A 82 -9.25 18.07 -4.05
N VAL A 83 -8.52 18.31 -2.96
CA VAL A 83 -7.25 17.63 -2.71
C VAL A 83 -7.52 16.24 -2.12
N GLU A 84 -6.97 15.21 -2.77
CA GLU A 84 -7.06 13.84 -2.32
C GLU A 84 -5.72 13.39 -1.75
N TYR A 85 -5.76 12.81 -0.55
CA TYR A 85 -4.59 12.27 0.15
C TYR A 85 -4.63 10.76 0.11
N ILE A 86 -3.68 10.14 -0.60
CA ILE A 86 -3.67 8.71 -0.87
C ILE A 86 -2.34 8.12 -0.36
N PRO A 87 -2.35 7.01 0.40
CA PRO A 87 -1.12 6.34 0.78
C PRO A 87 -0.48 5.69 -0.45
N GLY A 88 0.67 6.22 -0.85
CA GLY A 88 1.35 5.88 -2.10
C GLY A 88 2.77 5.37 -1.94
N GLY A 89 3.53 5.45 -3.03
CA GLY A 89 4.85 4.83 -3.18
C GLY A 89 4.77 3.50 -3.93
N ALA A 90 5.68 3.32 -4.90
CA ALA A 90 5.63 2.20 -5.85
C ALA A 90 5.58 0.83 -5.16
N THR A 91 6.47 0.61 -4.18
CA THR A 91 6.50 -0.65 -3.43
C THR A 91 5.22 -0.88 -2.63
N LEU A 92 4.69 0.17 -1.98
CA LEU A 92 3.45 0.05 -1.21
C LEU A 92 2.25 -0.27 -2.11
N ASN A 93 2.16 0.39 -3.27
CA ASN A 93 1.09 0.14 -4.24
C ASN A 93 1.11 -1.30 -4.77
N ALA A 94 2.30 -1.86 -5.02
CA ALA A 94 2.44 -3.25 -5.45
C ALA A 94 2.05 -4.26 -4.37
N ILE A 95 2.52 -4.09 -3.12
CA ILE A 95 2.23 -5.04 -2.03
C ILE A 95 0.75 -5.03 -1.66
N LYS A 96 0.12 -3.85 -1.61
CA LYS A 96 -1.32 -3.72 -1.30
C LYS A 96 -2.21 -4.52 -2.25
N LEU A 97 -1.80 -4.67 -3.51
CA LEU A 97 -2.54 -5.45 -4.50
C LEU A 97 -2.21 -6.95 -4.43
N ALA A 98 -0.98 -7.28 -4.04
CA ALA A 98 -0.48 -8.65 -4.00
C ALA A 98 -0.95 -9.45 -2.78
N GLN A 99 -1.42 -8.78 -1.72
CA GLN A 99 -1.87 -9.38 -0.45
C GLN A 99 -3.39 -9.38 -0.31
#